data_AF-A0AAW8F572-F1
#
_entry.id   AF-A0AAW8F572-F1
#
_cell.length_a   1.000
_cell.length_b   1.000
_cell.length_c   1.000
_cell.angle_alpha   90.00
_cell.angle_beta   90.00
_cell.angle_gamma   90.00
#
_symmetry.space_group_name_H-M   'P 1'
#
loop_
_entity.id
_entity.type
_entity.pdbx_description
1 polymer ?
#
loop_
_entity_poly.entity_id
_entity_poly.type
_entity_poly.pdbx_seq_one_letter_code
_entity_poly.pdbx_strand_id
1 'polypeptide(L)'
;MPKKRKKDHKAPAPRKRASVRTTPAQRTDMELVDWDDDSEEGNDPLVAFAERFAAPVDAVKAVQAGERVEWTGEIDGSAMRHRVLVADDGTVAVEQAVFVGGALEELLLCAWHQAEERESLEVGVLAALEDLHTAIRPVLEAEIREFRPDYTAAVPQSFREEPEPYGPGMPVFGWRLLHSVGPDTTWEDTRDTAAWNTSQTMSGWLGYYDHVPELQRTGLVDLLRKHGVPVVLCADCGLPITDRHPRWAGVWVTPDSEHGPVCGEPHARSVAGKPLLGTLTDEDFGGPHRPAENT
;
A
#
# COMPACT_ATOMS: atom_id res chain seq x y z
N MET A 1 -8.47 -64.41 -7.11
CA MET A 1 -9.01 -63.19 -6.49
C MET A 1 -7.87 -62.22 -6.19
N PRO A 2 -7.81 -61.04 -6.85
CA PRO A 2 -6.70 -60.11 -6.67
C PRO A 2 -6.93 -59.17 -5.48
N LYS A 3 -5.92 -59.02 -4.62
CA LYS A 3 -5.94 -58.13 -3.45
C LYS A 3 -5.78 -56.67 -3.89
N LYS A 4 -6.78 -55.83 -3.57
CA LYS A 4 -6.73 -54.36 -3.74
C LYS A 4 -5.55 -53.78 -2.95
N ARG A 5 -4.60 -53.12 -3.63
CA ARG A 5 -3.60 -52.23 -3.03
C ARG A 5 -4.26 -50.88 -2.74
N LYS A 6 -4.31 -50.46 -1.47
CA LYS A 6 -4.54 -49.06 -1.09
C LYS A 6 -3.29 -48.25 -1.47
N LYS A 7 -3.50 -47.16 -2.20
CA LYS A 7 -2.47 -46.20 -2.59
C LYS A 7 -2.59 -45.03 -1.60
N ASP A 8 -1.74 -45.02 -0.58
CA ASP A 8 -1.67 -43.89 0.35
C ASP A 8 -0.97 -42.73 -0.37
N HIS A 9 -1.75 -41.69 -0.68
CA HIS A 9 -1.23 -40.40 -1.15
C HIS A 9 -0.64 -39.67 0.05
N LYS A 10 0.69 -39.59 0.09
CA LYS A 10 1.45 -38.75 1.01
C LYS A 10 1.29 -37.29 0.55
N ALA A 11 0.71 -36.44 1.40
CA ALA A 11 0.65 -35.00 1.16
C ALA A 11 2.08 -34.42 1.09
N PRO A 12 2.37 -33.44 0.20
CA PRO A 12 3.67 -32.80 0.15
C PRO A 12 3.90 -31.96 1.42
N ALA A 13 5.10 -32.09 1.98
CA ALA A 13 5.53 -31.38 3.19
C ALA A 13 5.61 -29.86 2.94
N PRO A 14 5.32 -29.02 3.95
CA PRO A 14 5.41 -27.57 3.81
C PRO A 14 6.86 -27.13 3.59
N ARG A 15 7.08 -26.27 2.59
CA ARG A 15 8.37 -25.60 2.32
C ARG A 15 8.79 -24.79 3.54
N LYS A 16 9.99 -25.05 4.05
CA LYS A 16 10.63 -24.27 5.11
C LYS A 16 10.85 -22.83 4.60
N ARG A 17 10.28 -21.84 5.30
CA ARG A 17 10.57 -20.42 5.12
C ARG A 17 12.02 -20.15 5.51
N ALA A 18 12.81 -19.57 4.61
CA ALA A 18 14.09 -18.95 4.98
C ALA A 18 13.78 -17.62 5.68
N SER A 19 14.30 -17.43 6.89
CA SER A 19 14.18 -16.15 7.58
C SER A 19 15.24 -15.20 7.04
N VAL A 20 14.83 -14.12 6.38
CA VAL A 20 15.71 -13.00 6.04
C VAL A 20 15.73 -12.07 7.24
N ARG A 21 16.91 -11.87 7.86
CA ARG A 21 17.11 -10.87 8.91
C ARG A 21 17.37 -9.51 8.28
N THR A 22 16.61 -8.51 8.70
CA THR A 22 16.93 -7.10 8.47
C THR A 22 17.86 -6.62 9.60
N THR A 23 18.96 -5.94 9.24
CA THR A 23 19.92 -5.39 10.20
C THR A 23 19.34 -4.10 10.82
N PRO A 24 19.53 -3.85 12.14
CA PRO A 24 19.10 -2.59 12.75
C PRO A 24 19.94 -1.41 12.22
N ALA A 25 19.29 -0.27 12.00
CA ALA A 25 19.93 0.96 11.55
C ALA A 25 21.02 1.42 12.54
N GLN A 26 22.25 1.63 12.04
CA GLN A 26 23.23 2.46 12.73
C GLN A 26 22.97 3.93 12.40
N ARG A 27 22.87 4.75 13.44
CA ARG A 27 22.64 6.19 13.37
C ARG A 27 23.76 6.89 12.61
N THR A 28 23.37 7.70 11.64
CA THR A 28 24.16 8.84 11.15
C THR A 28 23.34 10.09 11.47
N ASP A 29 23.91 11.03 12.21
CA ASP A 29 23.28 12.34 12.48
C ASP A 29 22.92 13.00 11.14
N MET A 30 21.64 13.19 10.86
CA MET A 30 21.16 13.96 9.72
C MET A 30 20.87 15.39 10.16
N GLU A 31 21.60 16.33 9.56
CA GLU A 31 21.21 17.74 9.52
C GLU A 31 19.82 17.87 8.87
N LEU A 32 19.01 18.75 9.43
CA LEU A 32 17.68 19.09 8.95
C LEU A 32 17.79 19.67 7.54
N VAL A 33 17.43 18.89 6.53
CA VAL A 33 17.28 19.36 5.15
C VAL A 33 15.98 20.16 5.08
N ASP A 34 16.10 21.39 4.60
CA ASP A 34 15.02 22.35 4.37
C ASP A 34 14.13 21.83 3.23
N TRP A 35 12.82 21.74 3.46
CA TRP A 35 11.85 21.12 2.54
C TRP A 35 11.39 22.06 1.41
N ASP A 36 12.06 23.19 1.22
CA ASP A 36 11.69 24.24 0.26
C ASP A 36 12.80 24.56 -0.77
N ASP A 37 13.86 23.75 -0.88
CA ASP A 37 14.90 23.98 -1.90
C ASP A 37 14.58 23.17 -3.17
N ASP A 38 14.06 23.90 -4.16
CA ASP A 38 13.96 23.62 -5.59
C ASP A 38 14.24 22.17 -6.02
N SER A 39 13.21 21.50 -6.54
CA SER A 39 13.39 20.33 -7.40
C SER A 39 14.39 20.69 -8.51
N GLU A 40 15.63 20.20 -8.40
CA GLU A 40 16.54 20.16 -9.54
C GLU A 40 15.83 19.35 -10.64
N GLU A 41 15.20 20.07 -11.58
CA GLU A 41 14.76 19.53 -12.87
C GLU A 41 15.98 18.91 -13.54
N GLY A 42 16.23 17.61 -13.34
CA GLY A 42 17.36 16.96 -13.99
C GLY A 42 17.69 15.52 -13.58
N ASN A 43 17.47 15.12 -12.34
CA ASN A 43 17.87 13.78 -11.90
C ASN A 43 16.65 12.95 -11.53
N ASP A 44 16.11 12.22 -12.51
CA ASP A 44 15.27 11.05 -12.22
C ASP A 44 16.07 10.16 -11.25
N PRO A 45 15.63 9.97 -10.00
CA PRO A 45 16.44 9.28 -9.01
C PRO A 45 16.69 7.81 -9.39
N LEU A 46 15.89 7.28 -10.32
CA LEU A 46 16.11 5.97 -10.93
C LEU A 46 17.27 5.99 -11.93
N VAL A 47 17.44 7.09 -12.67
CA VAL A 47 18.58 7.29 -13.59
C VAL A 47 19.86 7.44 -12.78
N ALA A 48 19.89 8.28 -11.75
CA ALA A 48 21.05 8.41 -10.87
C ALA A 48 21.43 7.09 -10.18
N PHE A 49 20.43 6.30 -9.77
CA PHE A 49 20.63 4.97 -9.21
C PHE A 49 21.24 3.99 -10.22
N ALA A 50 20.72 3.97 -11.45
CA ALA A 50 21.23 3.12 -12.54
C ALA A 50 22.62 3.55 -13.04
N GLU A 51 22.96 4.83 -12.97
CA GLU A 51 24.32 5.32 -13.28
C GLU A 51 25.35 4.84 -12.25
N ARG A 52 24.95 4.78 -10.97
CA ARG A 52 25.82 4.28 -9.89
C ARG A 52 26.01 2.77 -9.94
N PHE A 53 24.96 2.02 -10.28
CA PHE A 53 24.97 0.57 -10.41
C PHE A 53 24.33 0.18 -11.74
N ALA A 54 25.14 -0.09 -12.76
CA ALA A 54 24.63 -0.38 -14.10
C ALA A 54 23.72 -1.62 -14.15
N ALA A 55 24.01 -2.62 -13.30
CA ALA A 55 23.14 -3.77 -13.10
C ALA A 55 23.00 -4.13 -11.60
N PRO A 56 21.94 -4.88 -11.21
CA PRO A 56 21.77 -5.36 -9.84
C PRO A 56 22.99 -6.11 -9.26
N VAL A 57 23.73 -6.84 -10.09
CA VAL A 57 24.93 -7.58 -9.66
C VAL A 57 26.06 -6.65 -9.20
N ASP A 58 26.15 -5.44 -9.76
CA ASP A 58 27.18 -4.46 -9.40
C ASP A 58 26.97 -3.89 -8.00
N ALA A 59 25.72 -3.84 -7.55
CA ALA A 59 25.32 -3.38 -6.22
C ALA A 59 25.61 -4.39 -5.10
N VAL A 60 25.83 -5.67 -5.42
CA VAL A 60 25.97 -6.74 -4.41
C VAL A 60 27.13 -6.49 -3.46
N LYS A 61 28.27 -6.01 -3.97
CA LYS A 61 29.46 -5.72 -3.14
C LYS A 61 29.20 -4.58 -2.16
N ALA A 62 28.42 -3.57 -2.56
CA ALA A 62 28.05 -2.47 -1.69
C ALA A 62 27.11 -2.97 -0.56
N VAL A 63 26.12 -3.80 -0.89
CA VAL A 63 25.24 -4.41 0.11
C VAL A 63 26.02 -5.30 1.09
N GLN A 64 26.95 -6.11 0.60
CA GLN A 64 27.83 -6.94 1.44
C GLN A 64 28.75 -6.12 2.35
N ALA A 65 29.09 -4.89 1.95
CA ALA A 65 29.85 -3.95 2.77
C ALA A 65 28.98 -3.23 3.83
N GLY A 66 27.68 -3.56 3.91
CA GLY A 66 26.74 -2.97 4.86
C GLY A 66 26.01 -1.73 4.32
N GLU A 67 26.17 -1.40 3.04
CA GLU A 67 25.44 -0.31 2.43
C GLU A 67 24.00 -0.71 2.12
N ARG A 68 23.06 0.21 2.39
CA ARG A 68 21.68 0.05 1.92
C ARG A 68 21.59 0.53 0.47
N VAL A 69 21.58 -0.41 -0.47
CA VAL A 69 21.40 -0.10 -1.90
C VAL A 69 19.92 -0.19 -2.25
N GLU A 70 19.26 0.95 -2.28
CA GLU A 70 17.87 1.08 -2.66
C GLU A 70 17.58 2.40 -3.35
N TRP A 71 16.49 2.40 -4.11
CA TRP A 71 15.83 3.58 -4.61
C TRP A 71 14.36 3.51 -4.19
N THR A 72 13.81 4.66 -3.79
CA THR A 72 12.39 4.85 -3.53
C THR A 72 11.90 5.94 -4.47
N GLY A 73 10.71 5.77 -5.04
CA GLY A 73 10.10 6.78 -5.88
C GLY A 73 8.59 6.77 -5.78
N GLU A 74 7.98 7.77 -6.39
CA GLU A 74 6.54 7.94 -6.43
C GLU A 74 6.11 8.19 -7.87
N ILE A 75 5.08 7.48 -8.34
CA ILE A 75 4.41 7.79 -9.61
C ILE A 75 2.90 7.80 -9.37
N ASP A 76 2.24 8.91 -9.71
CA ASP A 76 0.78 9.09 -9.57
C ASP A 76 0.28 8.79 -8.14
N GLY A 77 0.98 9.31 -7.11
CA GLY A 77 0.61 9.12 -5.71
C GLY A 77 0.98 7.74 -5.13
N SER A 78 1.62 6.88 -5.93
CA SER A 78 2.02 5.54 -5.50
C SER A 78 3.50 5.45 -5.18
N ALA A 79 3.81 5.29 -3.89
CA ALA A 79 5.17 5.06 -3.44
C ALA A 79 5.63 3.63 -3.74
N MET A 80 6.88 3.48 -4.12
CA MET A 80 7.50 2.19 -4.41
C MET A 80 8.99 2.20 -4.03
N ARG A 81 9.56 1.00 -3.92
CA ARG A 81 10.97 0.81 -3.62
C ARG A 81 11.56 -0.35 -4.41
N HIS A 82 12.75 -0.13 -4.96
CA HIS A 82 13.64 -1.18 -5.45
C HIS A 82 14.85 -1.29 -4.52
N ARG A 83 15.10 -2.48 -3.97
CA ARG A 83 16.19 -2.70 -3.00
C ARG A 83 16.95 -3.98 -3.30
N VAL A 84 18.28 -3.91 -3.30
CA VAL A 84 19.11 -5.12 -3.41
C VAL A 84 19.24 -5.77 -2.03
N LEU A 85 18.95 -7.06 -1.98
CA LEU A 85 18.99 -7.89 -0.78
C LEU A 85 20.01 -9.01 -0.97
N VAL A 86 20.83 -9.24 0.06
CA VAL A 86 21.75 -10.38 0.14
C VAL A 86 21.42 -11.16 1.41
N ALA A 87 20.97 -12.40 1.25
CA ALA A 87 20.67 -13.29 2.37
C ALA A 87 21.96 -13.91 2.96
N ASP A 88 21.85 -14.45 4.17
CA ASP A 88 22.97 -15.09 4.90
C ASP A 88 23.63 -16.25 4.12
N ASP A 89 22.87 -16.91 3.24
CA ASP A 89 23.37 -18.00 2.38
C ASP A 89 24.02 -17.51 1.07
N GLY A 90 24.12 -16.19 0.89
CA GLY A 90 24.64 -15.54 -0.31
C GLY A 90 23.63 -15.38 -1.44
N THR A 91 22.37 -15.79 -1.25
CA THR A 91 21.31 -15.56 -2.24
C THR A 91 21.10 -14.07 -2.41
N VAL A 92 21.14 -13.60 -3.66
CA VAL A 92 20.90 -12.20 -4.02
C VAL A 92 19.54 -12.08 -4.68
N ALA A 93 18.77 -11.08 -4.26
CA ALA A 93 17.52 -10.72 -4.89
C ALA A 93 17.36 -9.20 -4.98
N VAL A 94 16.62 -8.73 -5.99
CA VAL A 94 16.06 -7.38 -5.97
C VAL A 94 14.63 -7.48 -5.45
N GLU A 95 14.34 -6.76 -4.38
CA GLU A 95 12.98 -6.51 -3.93
C GLU A 95 12.40 -5.37 -4.75
N GLN A 96 11.26 -5.63 -5.40
CA GLN A 96 10.33 -4.58 -5.84
C GLN A 96 9.20 -4.55 -4.81
N ALA A 97 9.14 -3.48 -4.02
CA ALA A 97 8.07 -3.24 -3.06
C ALA A 97 7.19 -2.09 -3.56
N VAL A 98 5.90 -2.23 -3.37
CA VAL A 98 4.89 -1.22 -3.72
C VAL A 98 4.04 -1.01 -2.49
N PHE A 99 3.97 0.24 -2.04
CA PHE A 99 3.34 0.56 -0.76
C PHE A 99 1.87 0.86 -0.95
N VAL A 100 1.08 0.55 0.07
CA VAL A 100 -0.29 1.05 0.16
C VAL A 100 -0.23 2.57 0.29
N GLY A 101 -1.01 3.28 -0.53
CA GLY A 101 -1.08 4.74 -0.53
C GLY A 101 -2.52 5.23 -0.72
N GLY A 102 -2.71 6.55 -0.64
CA GLY A 102 -4.00 7.21 -0.86
C GLY A 102 -5.08 6.76 0.11
N ALA A 103 -6.32 6.62 -0.38
CA ALA A 103 -7.48 6.35 0.46
C ALA A 103 -7.36 5.08 1.32
N LEU A 104 -6.71 4.03 0.80
CA LEU A 104 -6.50 2.81 1.55
C LEU A 104 -5.50 3.02 2.70
N GLU A 105 -4.43 3.76 2.48
CA GLU A 105 -3.47 4.09 3.55
C GLU A 105 -4.13 4.90 4.66
N GLU A 106 -4.90 5.92 4.30
CA GLU A 106 -5.62 6.75 5.27
C GLU A 106 -6.63 5.90 6.08
N LEU A 107 -7.34 4.97 5.45
CA LEU A 107 -8.24 4.03 6.13
C LEU A 107 -7.50 3.16 7.14
N LEU A 108 -6.36 2.59 6.71
CA LEU A 108 -5.54 1.76 7.57
C LEU A 108 -4.98 2.57 8.74
N LEU A 109 -4.60 3.82 8.51
CA LEU A 109 -4.11 4.72 9.56
C LEU A 109 -5.18 4.94 10.63
N CYS A 110 -6.40 5.31 10.24
CA CYS A 110 -7.46 5.50 11.24
C CYS A 110 -7.85 4.18 11.93
N ALA A 111 -7.91 3.08 11.18
CA ALA A 111 -8.14 1.74 11.74
C ALA A 111 -7.06 1.34 12.76
N TRP A 112 -5.79 1.68 12.51
CA TRP A 112 -4.67 1.44 13.42
C TRP A 112 -4.81 2.17 14.75
N HIS A 113 -5.30 3.41 14.71
CA HIS A 113 -5.55 4.19 15.91
C HIS A 113 -6.82 3.76 16.66
N GLN A 114 -7.77 3.13 15.96
CA GLN A 114 -8.98 2.57 16.56
C GLN A 114 -8.74 1.19 17.20
N ALA A 115 -7.89 0.35 16.62
CA ALA A 115 -7.70 -1.03 17.07
C ALA A 115 -7.07 -1.14 18.46
N GLU A 116 -7.73 -1.89 19.35
CA GLU A 116 -7.20 -2.24 20.67
C GLU A 116 -6.15 -3.37 20.57
N GLU A 117 -6.38 -4.32 19.65
CA GLU A 117 -5.47 -5.45 19.37
C GLU A 117 -4.74 -5.25 18.04
N ARG A 118 -3.60 -4.55 18.10
CA ARG A 118 -2.79 -4.23 16.91
C ARG A 118 -2.28 -5.45 16.15
N GLU A 119 -1.89 -6.52 16.85
CA GLU A 119 -1.42 -7.76 16.19
C GLU A 119 -2.52 -8.41 15.35
N SER A 120 -3.76 -8.45 15.87
CA SER A 120 -4.93 -8.96 15.14
C SER A 120 -5.23 -8.09 13.92
N LEU A 121 -5.13 -6.76 14.06
CA LEU A 121 -5.28 -5.84 12.94
C LEU A 121 -4.23 -6.07 11.86
N GLU A 122 -2.95 -6.23 12.21
CA GLU A 122 -1.88 -6.50 11.24
C GLU A 122 -2.17 -7.76 10.42
N VAL A 123 -2.58 -8.85 11.07
CA VAL A 123 -2.96 -10.10 10.39
C VAL A 123 -4.13 -9.87 9.43
N GLY A 124 -5.12 -9.11 9.88
CA GLY A 124 -6.29 -8.75 9.07
C GLY A 124 -5.94 -7.91 7.86
N VAL A 125 -5.10 -6.88 8.02
CA VAL A 125 -4.64 -6.02 6.92
C VAL A 125 -3.89 -6.84 5.88
N LEU A 126 -2.94 -7.67 6.29
CA LEU A 126 -2.19 -8.51 5.35
C LEU A 126 -3.12 -9.47 4.58
N ALA A 127 -4.09 -10.09 5.26
CA ALA A 127 -5.07 -10.95 4.61
C ALA A 127 -5.99 -10.19 3.62
N ALA A 128 -6.38 -8.96 3.97
CA ALA A 128 -7.15 -8.10 3.08
C ALA A 128 -6.34 -7.73 1.84
N LEU A 129 -5.05 -7.39 1.97
CA LEU A 129 -4.16 -7.08 0.85
C LEU A 129 -3.96 -8.29 -0.10
N GLU A 130 -3.92 -9.51 0.43
CA GLU A 130 -3.85 -10.74 -0.40
C GLU A 130 -5.13 -10.97 -1.20
N ASP A 131 -6.30 -10.84 -0.57
CA ASP A 131 -7.60 -10.98 -1.24
C ASP A 131 -7.81 -9.87 -2.28
N LEU A 132 -7.42 -8.63 -1.93
CA LEU A 132 -7.48 -7.46 -2.80
C LEU A 132 -6.63 -7.64 -4.06
N HIS A 133 -5.37 -8.04 -3.88
CA HIS A 133 -4.50 -8.33 -5.01
C HIS A 133 -5.02 -9.52 -5.85
N THR A 134 -5.64 -10.53 -5.21
CA THR A 134 -6.28 -11.64 -5.94
C THR A 134 -7.41 -11.16 -6.86
N ALA A 135 -8.17 -10.13 -6.45
CA ALA A 135 -9.22 -9.54 -7.26
C ALA A 135 -8.67 -8.66 -8.40
N ILE A 136 -7.64 -7.84 -8.13
CA ILE A 136 -7.11 -6.86 -9.09
C ILE A 136 -6.21 -7.50 -10.14
N ARG A 137 -5.38 -8.48 -9.75
CA ARG A 137 -4.34 -9.05 -10.61
C ARG A 137 -4.85 -9.52 -11.97
N PRO A 138 -5.98 -10.26 -12.10
CA PRO A 138 -6.46 -10.70 -13.40
C PRO A 138 -6.84 -9.55 -14.34
N VAL A 139 -7.32 -8.42 -13.78
CA VAL A 139 -7.68 -7.22 -14.54
C VAL A 139 -6.42 -6.55 -15.08
N LEU A 140 -5.44 -6.29 -14.19
CA LEU A 140 -4.15 -5.72 -14.60
C LEU A 140 -3.42 -6.61 -15.61
N GLU A 141 -3.43 -7.93 -15.40
CA GLU A 141 -2.84 -8.89 -16.34
C GLU A 141 -3.51 -8.81 -17.72
N ALA A 142 -4.84 -8.67 -17.78
CA ALA A 142 -5.58 -8.55 -19.03
C ALA A 142 -5.25 -7.23 -19.77
N GLU A 143 -5.24 -6.09 -19.05
CA GLU A 143 -4.88 -4.79 -19.63
C GLU A 143 -3.44 -4.77 -20.16
N ILE A 144 -2.49 -5.31 -19.40
CA ILE A 144 -1.08 -5.37 -19.84
C ILE A 144 -0.94 -6.29 -21.07
N ARG A 145 -1.73 -7.36 -21.16
CA ARG A 145 -1.73 -8.25 -22.33
C ARG A 145 -2.19 -7.60 -23.62
N GLU A 146 -2.91 -6.48 -23.56
CA GLU A 146 -3.26 -5.70 -24.77
C GLU A 146 -2.00 -5.16 -25.47
N PHE A 147 -0.93 -4.91 -24.72
CA PHE A 147 0.35 -4.40 -25.23
C PHE A 147 1.48 -5.44 -25.19
N ARG A 148 1.36 -6.46 -24.33
CA ARG A 148 2.35 -7.54 -24.13
C ARG A 148 1.64 -8.90 -24.07
N PRO A 149 1.33 -9.54 -25.23
CA PRO A 149 0.45 -10.71 -25.27
C PRO A 149 0.87 -11.91 -24.40
N ASP A 150 2.18 -12.12 -24.24
CA ASP A 150 2.74 -13.24 -23.46
C ASP A 150 2.93 -12.91 -21.97
N TYR A 151 2.48 -11.74 -21.51
CA TYR A 151 2.64 -11.30 -20.13
C TYR A 151 1.85 -12.18 -19.16
N THR A 152 2.45 -12.45 -17.99
CA THR A 152 1.80 -13.10 -16.86
C THR A 152 2.20 -12.34 -15.60
N ALA A 153 1.21 -11.82 -14.89
CA ALA A 153 1.47 -11.04 -13.69
C ALA A 153 2.01 -11.94 -12.58
N ALA A 154 3.11 -11.53 -11.96
CA ALA A 154 3.61 -12.20 -10.78
C ALA A 154 2.61 -12.10 -9.62
N VAL A 155 2.78 -12.98 -8.61
CA VAL A 155 2.00 -12.93 -7.38
C VAL A 155 2.88 -12.35 -6.27
N PRO A 156 2.81 -11.03 -6.00
CA PRO A 156 3.47 -10.43 -4.85
C PRO A 156 2.98 -11.04 -3.54
N GLN A 157 3.82 -10.90 -2.53
CA GLN A 157 3.48 -11.19 -1.14
C GLN A 157 3.12 -9.88 -0.44
N SER A 158 2.03 -9.87 0.29
CA SER A 158 1.76 -8.81 1.27
C SER A 158 2.89 -8.76 2.30
N PHE A 159 3.23 -7.57 2.76
CA PHE A 159 4.24 -7.39 3.80
C PHE A 159 3.88 -6.25 4.75
N ARG A 160 4.52 -6.30 5.91
CA ARG A 160 4.60 -5.20 6.86
C ARG A 160 6.07 -4.83 7.09
N GLU A 161 6.34 -3.56 7.28
CA GLU A 161 7.59 -3.05 7.85
C GLU A 161 7.28 -2.20 9.09
N GLU A 162 8.27 -2.09 9.97
CA GLU A 162 8.13 -1.25 11.16
C GLU A 162 7.82 0.20 10.78
N PRO A 163 7.11 0.95 11.64
CA PRO A 163 6.81 2.34 11.37
C PRO A 163 8.07 3.15 11.04
N GLU A 164 7.94 4.07 10.10
CA GLU A 164 9.04 4.99 9.81
C GLU A 164 9.36 5.85 11.03
N PRO A 165 10.65 6.16 11.31
CA PRO A 165 11.07 6.87 12.53
C PRO A 165 10.38 8.21 12.80
N TYR A 166 9.84 8.84 11.75
CA TYR A 166 9.12 10.12 11.81
C TYR A 166 7.73 10.04 11.15
N GLY A 167 7.28 8.83 10.83
CA GLY A 167 5.97 8.59 10.25
C GLY A 167 4.85 8.62 11.29
N PRO A 168 3.60 8.30 10.88
CA PRO A 168 2.43 8.37 11.75
C PRO A 168 2.39 7.30 12.87
N GLY A 169 3.42 6.45 12.98
CA GLY A 169 3.48 5.38 13.99
C GLY A 169 2.64 4.14 13.66
N MET A 170 2.11 4.07 12.44
CA MET A 170 1.54 2.87 11.84
C MET A 170 2.63 2.11 11.06
N PRO A 171 2.64 0.76 11.09
CA PRO A 171 3.47 -0.04 10.20
C PRO A 171 3.25 0.33 8.72
N VAL A 172 4.30 0.21 7.92
CA VAL A 172 4.18 0.36 6.47
C VAL A 172 3.68 -0.95 5.90
N PHE A 173 2.61 -0.90 5.09
CA PHE A 173 2.04 -2.07 4.43
C PHE A 173 2.19 -1.98 2.92
N GLY A 174 2.22 -3.13 2.26
CA GLY A 174 2.34 -3.18 0.80
C GLY A 174 2.45 -4.58 0.25
N TRP A 175 2.86 -4.63 -1.02
CA TRP A 175 3.14 -5.84 -1.77
C TRP A 175 4.59 -5.86 -2.22
N ARG A 176 5.22 -7.03 -2.19
CA ARG A 176 6.60 -7.18 -2.66
C ARG A 176 6.80 -8.40 -3.55
N LEU A 177 7.70 -8.24 -4.50
CA LEU A 177 8.26 -9.29 -5.34
C LEU A 177 9.76 -9.38 -5.08
N LEU A 178 10.28 -10.60 -5.13
CA LEU A 178 11.72 -10.86 -5.05
C LEU A 178 12.19 -11.45 -6.38
N HIS A 179 12.99 -10.69 -7.10
CA HIS A 179 13.58 -11.07 -8.38
C HIS A 179 14.96 -11.64 -8.13
N SER A 180 15.22 -12.86 -8.60
CA SER A 180 16.54 -13.48 -8.44
C SER A 180 17.58 -12.74 -9.28
N VAL A 181 18.75 -12.47 -8.72
CA VAL A 181 19.83 -11.78 -9.43
C VAL A 181 20.85 -12.78 -9.96
N GLY A 182 21.00 -12.82 -11.28
CA GLY A 182 22.06 -13.50 -11.99
C GLY A 182 23.02 -12.51 -12.66
N PRO A 183 24.09 -13.02 -13.32
CA PRO A 183 25.08 -12.18 -14.01
C PRO A 183 24.49 -11.31 -15.12
N ASP A 184 23.43 -11.78 -15.78
CA ASP A 184 22.80 -11.11 -16.93
C ASP A 184 21.50 -10.39 -16.56
N THR A 185 21.14 -10.35 -15.27
CA THR A 185 19.92 -9.67 -14.80
C THR A 185 20.08 -8.16 -14.95
N THR A 186 19.12 -7.51 -15.60
CA THR A 186 19.04 -6.05 -15.75
C THR A 186 18.09 -5.45 -14.71
N TRP A 187 18.10 -4.12 -14.54
CA TRP A 187 17.11 -3.45 -13.69
C TRP A 187 15.68 -3.59 -14.23
N GLU A 188 15.53 -3.61 -15.55
CA GLU A 188 14.27 -3.81 -16.24
C GLU A 188 13.66 -5.19 -15.93
N ASP A 189 14.49 -6.23 -15.85
CA ASP A 189 14.05 -7.59 -15.47
C ASP A 189 13.49 -7.66 -14.05
N THR A 190 13.83 -6.68 -13.21
CA THR A 190 13.38 -6.59 -11.79
C THR A 190 12.16 -5.69 -11.61
N ARG A 191 11.47 -5.34 -12.70
CA ARG A 191 10.24 -4.55 -12.69
C ARG A 191 9.07 -5.35 -13.26
N ASP A 192 8.13 -5.69 -12.39
CA ASP A 192 6.83 -6.22 -12.77
C ASP A 192 5.83 -5.07 -12.90
N THR A 193 5.23 -4.93 -14.09
CA THR A 193 4.29 -3.84 -14.42
C THR A 193 2.95 -3.99 -13.69
N ALA A 194 2.49 -5.22 -13.43
CA ALA A 194 1.24 -5.41 -12.70
C ALA A 194 1.40 -5.07 -11.21
N ALA A 195 2.51 -5.47 -10.60
CA ALA A 195 2.86 -5.04 -9.25
C ALA A 195 2.91 -3.52 -9.17
N TRP A 196 3.58 -2.87 -10.13
CA TRP A 196 3.64 -1.42 -10.23
C TRP A 196 2.25 -0.77 -10.28
N ASN A 197 1.37 -1.26 -11.15
CA ASN A 197 0.03 -0.69 -11.31
C ASN A 197 -0.90 -1.01 -10.13
N THR A 198 -0.55 -1.96 -9.26
CA THR A 198 -1.37 -2.32 -8.10
C THR A 198 -1.53 -1.15 -7.13
N SER A 199 -0.49 -0.39 -6.83
CA SER A 199 -0.65 0.79 -5.96
C SER A 199 -1.47 1.89 -6.61
N GLN A 200 -1.32 2.11 -7.92
CA GLN A 200 -2.10 3.12 -8.65
C GLN A 200 -3.58 2.77 -8.68
N THR A 201 -3.89 1.47 -8.78
CA THR A 201 -5.29 1.02 -8.67
C THR A 201 -5.90 1.41 -7.31
N MET A 202 -5.08 1.55 -6.25
CA MET A 202 -5.53 1.80 -4.87
C MET A 202 -5.48 3.27 -4.48
N SER A 203 -4.63 4.09 -5.12
CA SER A 203 -4.47 5.50 -4.79
C SER A 203 -5.67 6.37 -5.20
N GLY A 204 -6.51 5.88 -6.12
CA GLY A 204 -7.53 6.70 -6.76
C GLY A 204 -8.99 6.32 -6.44
N TRP A 205 -9.71 7.29 -5.87
CA TRP A 205 -11.16 7.48 -6.07
C TRP A 205 -11.52 7.89 -7.52
N LEU A 206 -10.62 7.69 -8.47
CA LEU A 206 -10.67 8.25 -9.83
C LEU A 206 -11.64 7.51 -10.74
N GLY A 207 -12.33 6.48 -10.23
CA GLY A 207 -13.37 5.73 -10.94
C GLY A 207 -12.87 4.79 -12.03
N TYR A 208 -11.57 4.83 -12.37
CA TYR A 208 -11.01 4.03 -13.46
C TYR A 208 -11.20 2.52 -13.24
N TYR A 209 -10.95 2.06 -12.01
CA TYR A 209 -11.12 0.66 -11.63
C TYR A 209 -12.44 0.35 -10.93
N ASP A 210 -13.47 1.18 -11.07
CA ASP A 210 -14.81 0.95 -10.48
C ASP A 210 -15.47 -0.34 -10.97
N HIS A 211 -15.00 -0.89 -12.10
CA HIS A 211 -15.44 -2.17 -12.61
C HIS A 211 -14.91 -3.37 -11.79
N VAL A 212 -13.97 -3.16 -10.86
CA VAL A 212 -13.51 -4.13 -9.87
C VAL A 212 -14.32 -3.95 -8.59
N PRO A 213 -15.20 -4.91 -8.21
CA PRO A 213 -16.11 -4.73 -7.08
C PRO A 213 -15.41 -4.42 -5.76
N GLU A 214 -14.27 -5.05 -5.48
CA GLU A 214 -13.46 -4.87 -4.28
C GLU A 214 -12.86 -3.46 -4.17
N LEU A 215 -12.82 -2.70 -5.26
CA LEU A 215 -12.30 -1.32 -5.27
C LEU A 215 -13.39 -0.26 -5.13
N GLN A 216 -14.66 -0.67 -5.24
CA GLN A 216 -15.77 0.19 -4.90
C GLN A 216 -15.82 0.42 -3.38
N ARG A 217 -16.36 1.56 -2.95
CA ARG A 217 -16.53 1.92 -1.52
C ARG A 217 -17.06 0.76 -0.69
N THR A 218 -18.17 0.17 -1.13
CA THR A 218 -18.85 -0.92 -0.43
C THR A 218 -17.99 -2.18 -0.41
N GLY A 219 -17.46 -2.59 -1.56
CA GLY A 219 -16.63 -3.79 -1.67
C GLY A 219 -15.34 -3.70 -0.85
N LEU A 220 -14.68 -2.54 -0.85
CA LEU A 220 -13.47 -2.32 -0.06
C LEU A 220 -13.77 -2.39 1.43
N VAL A 221 -14.83 -1.73 1.90
CA VAL A 221 -15.22 -1.79 3.32
C VAL A 221 -15.61 -3.21 3.72
N ASP A 222 -16.40 -3.92 2.91
CA ASP A 222 -16.78 -5.30 3.18
C ASP A 222 -15.56 -6.23 3.24
N LEU A 223 -14.60 -6.04 2.33
CA LEU A 223 -13.34 -6.78 2.31
C LEU A 223 -12.52 -6.53 3.58
N LEU A 224 -12.33 -5.26 3.96
CA LEU A 224 -11.59 -4.89 5.16
C LEU A 224 -12.25 -5.45 6.42
N ARG A 225 -13.59 -5.33 6.54
CA ARG A 225 -14.37 -5.86 7.67
C ARG A 225 -14.33 -7.37 7.76
N LYS A 226 -14.41 -8.07 6.63
CA LYS A 226 -14.28 -9.54 6.56
C LYS A 226 -12.99 -10.01 7.24
N HIS A 227 -11.93 -9.20 7.18
CA HIS A 227 -10.64 -9.48 7.79
C HIS A 227 -10.41 -8.76 9.14
N GLY A 228 -11.46 -8.20 9.75
CA GLY A 228 -11.39 -7.63 11.10
C GLY A 228 -10.82 -6.21 11.18
N VAL A 229 -10.67 -5.53 10.04
CA VAL A 229 -10.29 -4.11 10.01
C VAL A 229 -11.54 -3.26 10.33
N PRO A 230 -11.51 -2.36 11.34
CA PRO A 230 -12.69 -1.70 11.90
C PRO A 230 -13.17 -0.48 11.09
N VAL A 231 -13.34 -0.66 9.78
CA VAL A 231 -13.89 0.36 8.87
C VAL A 231 -15.37 0.05 8.61
N VAL A 232 -16.23 1.07 8.55
CA VAL A 232 -17.64 0.93 8.16
C VAL A 232 -18.03 1.99 7.15
N LEU A 233 -19.22 1.88 6.55
CA LEU A 233 -19.76 2.93 5.68
C LEU A 233 -20.58 3.92 6.51
N CYS A 234 -20.51 5.19 6.13
CA CYS A 234 -21.45 6.21 6.61
C CYS A 234 -22.85 5.93 6.04
N ALA A 235 -23.86 5.91 6.90
CA ALA A 235 -25.27 5.70 6.54
C ALA A 235 -25.81 6.77 5.58
N ASP A 236 -25.29 7.99 5.68
CA ASP A 236 -25.83 9.16 4.97
C ASP A 236 -25.12 9.41 3.63
N CYS A 237 -23.78 9.40 3.61
CA CYS A 237 -22.99 9.70 2.39
C CYS A 237 -22.32 8.47 1.75
N GLY A 238 -22.36 7.30 2.39
CA GLY A 238 -21.73 6.08 1.89
C GLY A 238 -20.20 6.11 1.85
N LEU A 239 -19.55 7.12 2.46
CA LEU A 239 -18.10 7.17 2.56
C LEU A 239 -17.60 6.18 3.63
N PRO A 240 -16.45 5.52 3.41
CA PRO A 240 -15.77 4.77 4.45
C PRO A 240 -15.41 5.65 5.64
N ILE A 241 -15.68 5.18 6.85
CA ILE A 241 -15.45 5.90 8.10
C ILE A 241 -14.89 4.98 9.19
N THR A 242 -14.23 5.60 10.15
CA THR A 242 -13.71 4.98 11.38
C THR A 242 -14.07 5.84 12.59
N ASP A 243 -14.03 5.28 13.80
CA ASP A 243 -14.47 5.93 15.05
C ASP A 243 -13.36 6.76 15.74
N ARG A 244 -12.11 6.63 15.28
CA ARG A 244 -10.96 7.35 15.83
C ARG A 244 -10.14 8.05 14.77
N HIS A 245 -10.44 9.33 14.59
CA HIS A 245 -9.42 10.26 14.14
C HIS A 245 -8.29 10.31 15.19
N PRO A 246 -6.99 10.32 14.80
CA PRO A 246 -5.87 10.35 15.75
C PRO A 246 -5.93 11.54 16.73
N ARG A 247 -6.62 12.63 16.35
CA ARG A 247 -6.84 13.83 17.18
C ARG A 247 -8.23 13.93 17.83
N TRP A 248 -9.23 13.17 17.38
CA TRP A 248 -10.63 13.27 17.84
C TRP A 248 -11.24 11.88 18.08
N ALA A 249 -11.03 11.32 19.27
CA ALA A 249 -11.55 10.01 19.63
C ALA A 249 -13.09 10.02 19.82
N GLY A 250 -13.78 9.00 19.31
CA GLY A 250 -15.24 8.88 19.39
C GLY A 250 -16.00 9.71 18.34
N VAL A 251 -15.29 10.22 17.33
CA VAL A 251 -15.85 10.99 16.22
C VAL A 251 -15.67 10.18 14.94
N TRP A 252 -16.79 9.86 14.29
CA TRP A 252 -16.78 9.20 13.00
C TRP A 252 -16.28 10.15 11.92
N VAL A 253 -15.12 9.83 11.34
CA VAL A 253 -14.45 10.63 10.31
C VAL A 253 -14.22 9.82 9.05
N THR A 254 -14.19 10.52 7.91
CA THR A 254 -13.59 9.98 6.70
C THR A 254 -12.06 10.15 6.76
N PRO A 255 -11.31 9.31 6.04
CA PRO A 255 -9.85 9.37 6.04
C PRO A 255 -9.29 10.63 5.35
N ASP A 256 -10.05 11.21 4.42
CA ASP A 256 -9.68 12.34 3.55
C ASP A 256 -9.96 13.73 4.15
N SER A 257 -10.47 13.80 5.39
CA SER A 257 -11.04 15.05 5.88
C SER A 257 -9.99 15.99 6.49
N GLU A 258 -9.24 16.68 5.64
CA GLU A 258 -8.50 17.90 6.03
C GLU A 258 -9.42 18.94 6.73
N HIS A 259 -10.74 18.82 6.50
CA HIS A 259 -11.79 19.70 6.98
C HIS A 259 -12.62 19.14 8.16
N GLY A 260 -12.28 17.97 8.71
CA GLY A 260 -13.02 17.33 9.82
C GLY A 260 -14.20 16.44 9.38
N PRO A 261 -15.03 15.89 10.30
CA PRO A 261 -16.10 14.93 9.99
C PRO A 261 -17.26 15.58 9.21
N VAL A 262 -17.06 15.85 7.92
CA VAL A 262 -18.03 16.56 7.08
C VAL A 262 -18.83 15.56 6.26
N CYS A 263 -20.07 15.32 6.67
CA CYS A 263 -21.06 14.53 5.93
C CYS A 263 -22.08 15.44 5.22
N GLY A 264 -22.39 15.12 3.97
CA GLY A 264 -23.25 15.92 3.08
C GLY A 264 -22.44 16.71 2.04
N GLU A 265 -23.12 17.45 1.16
CA GLU A 265 -22.47 18.41 0.25
C GLU A 265 -22.35 19.77 0.97
N PRO A 266 -21.19 20.11 1.58
CA PRO A 266 -20.93 21.52 1.85
C PRO A 266 -21.00 22.24 0.49
N HIS A 267 -21.77 23.32 0.41
CA HIS A 267 -22.08 24.12 -0.80
C HIS A 267 -23.40 23.83 -1.54
N ALA A 268 -24.32 23.02 -1.02
CA ALA A 268 -25.60 22.75 -1.71
C ALA A 268 -26.57 23.95 -1.89
N ARG A 269 -26.26 25.18 -1.42
CA ARG A 269 -26.98 26.40 -1.82
C ARG A 269 -26.11 27.64 -1.93
N SER A 270 -26.14 28.28 -3.11
CA SER A 270 -25.76 29.68 -3.27
C SER A 270 -26.76 30.57 -2.51
N VAL A 271 -26.35 31.12 -1.37
CA VAL A 271 -27.10 32.21 -0.75
C VAL A 271 -26.59 33.52 -1.33
N ALA A 272 -27.21 33.94 -2.44
CA ALA A 272 -27.10 35.32 -2.90
C ALA A 272 -27.68 36.25 -1.82
N GLY A 273 -26.83 36.99 -1.10
CA GLY A 273 -27.34 38.00 -0.17
C GLY A 273 -26.32 38.67 0.75
N LYS A 274 -25.60 39.69 0.24
CA LYS A 274 -24.89 40.77 0.98
C LYS A 274 -23.74 40.33 1.92
N PRO A 275 -22.79 41.22 2.24
CA PRO A 275 -21.60 40.84 3.00
C PRO A 275 -21.99 40.51 4.46
N LEU A 276 -21.70 39.28 4.88
CA LEU A 276 -21.76 38.84 6.27
C LEU A 276 -20.37 39.04 6.89
N LEU A 277 -20.30 39.72 8.04
CA LEU A 277 -19.09 39.75 8.86
C LEU A 277 -18.96 38.37 9.53
N GLY A 278 -18.18 37.48 8.89
CA GLY A 278 -18.10 36.05 9.17
C GLY A 278 -18.55 35.26 7.94
N THR A 279 -17.64 34.50 7.35
CA THR A 279 -17.83 33.85 6.03
C THR A 279 -18.31 32.41 6.10
N LEU A 280 -18.43 31.83 7.29
CA LEU A 280 -18.79 30.43 7.48
C LEU A 280 -20.08 30.33 8.31
N THR A 281 -21.02 29.53 7.84
CA THR A 281 -22.28 29.16 8.51
C THR A 281 -22.25 27.69 8.89
N ASP A 282 -23.09 27.25 9.84
CA ASP A 282 -23.20 25.82 10.21
C ASP A 282 -23.49 24.90 9.00
N GLU A 283 -24.12 25.44 7.94
CA GLU A 283 -24.40 24.73 6.68
C GLU A 283 -23.13 24.52 5.82
N ASP A 284 -22.09 25.33 6.03
CA ASP A 284 -20.79 25.21 5.34
C ASP A 284 -19.88 24.13 5.96
N PHE A 285 -20.23 23.62 7.14
CA PHE A 285 -19.46 22.60 7.87
C PHE A 285 -20.03 21.17 7.77
N GLY A 286 -21.20 20.97 7.12
CA GLY A 286 -21.88 19.68 7.05
C GLY A 286 -22.30 19.12 8.42
N GLY A 287 -22.73 17.85 8.46
CA GLY A 287 -23.06 17.13 9.70
C GLY A 287 -22.04 16.04 10.03
N PRO A 288 -21.98 15.51 11.27
CA PRO A 288 -21.08 14.42 11.60
C PRO A 288 -21.47 13.13 10.84
N HIS A 289 -20.49 12.32 10.46
CA HIS A 289 -20.78 11.00 9.90
C HIS A 289 -21.50 10.11 10.91
N ARG A 290 -22.28 9.16 10.39
CA ARG A 290 -23.02 8.17 11.18
C ARG A 290 -22.74 6.78 10.64
N PRO A 291 -22.29 5.83 11.48
CA PRO A 291 -22.07 4.47 11.03
C PRO A 291 -23.40 3.86 10.58
N ALA A 292 -23.38 3.17 9.43
CA ALA A 292 -24.50 2.34 9.02
C ALA A 292 -24.76 1.25 10.08
N GLU A 293 -26.03 1.00 10.41
CA GLU A 293 -26.39 -0.08 11.32
C GLU A 293 -25.95 -1.42 10.70
N ASN A 294 -25.28 -2.26 11.51
CA ASN A 294 -24.86 -3.59 11.10
C ASN A 294 -26.10 -4.39 10.69
N THR A 295 -26.26 -4.64 9.39
CA THR A 295 -27.21 -5.64 8.86
C THR A 295 -26.49 -6.94 8.57
#